data_AF-A0A182ILC4-F1
#
_entry.id   AF-A0A182ILC4-F1
#
_cell.length_a   1.000
_cell.length_b   1.000
_cell.length_c   1.000
_cell.angle_alpha   90.00
_cell.angle_beta   90.00
_cell.angle_gamma   90.00
#
_symmetry.space_group_name_H-M   'P 1'
#
loop_
_entity.id
_entity.type
_entity.pdbx_description
1 polymer ?
#
loop_
_entity_poly.entity_id
_entity_poly.type
_entity_poly.pdbx_seq_one_letter_code
_entity_poly.pdbx_strand_id
1 'polypeptide(L)'
;LISVPEAKLREQMYAEDDNTGCYIIDATAESGKLGRLVNHSRNGNLVTKTVPLNNRPHLVLIAKEDIDAGVEVTYDYGDRSKEALQYYPWLAL
;
A
#
# COMPACT_ATOMS: atom_id res chain seq x y z
N LEU A 1 15.76 16.53 17.46
CA LEU A 1 15.99 15.11 17.10
C LEU A 1 15.71 14.29 18.34
N ILE A 2 14.76 13.34 18.27
CA ILE A 2 14.50 12.43 19.39
C ILE A 2 15.63 11.40 19.50
N SER A 3 15.87 10.89 20.70
CA SER A 3 16.90 9.87 20.91
C SER A 3 16.46 8.51 20.34
N VAL A 4 17.41 7.69 19.88
CA VAL A 4 17.13 6.34 19.37
C VAL A 4 16.33 5.47 20.35
N PRO A 5 16.59 5.50 21.67
CA PRO A 5 15.76 4.78 22.65
C PRO A 5 14.31 5.28 22.69
N GLU A 6 14.12 6.60 22.59
CA GLU A 6 12.80 7.22 22.62
C GLU A 6 12.01 6.93 21.32
N ALA A 7 12.70 6.82 20.19
CA ALA A 7 12.10 6.37 18.93
C ALA A 7 11.58 4.92 19.01
N LYS A 8 12.39 3.99 19.56
CA LYS A 8 11.99 2.59 19.74
C LYS A 8 10.80 2.42 20.69
N LEU A 9 10.75 3.21 21.76
CA LEU A 9 9.63 3.17 22.70
C LEU A 9 8.33 3.62 22.02
N ARG A 10 8.40 4.68 21.19
CA ARG A 10 7.25 5.15 20.41
C ARG A 10 6.81 4.13 19.36
N GLU A 11 7.74 3.47 18.66
CA GLU A 11 7.42 2.38 17.73
C GLU A 11 6.67 1.23 18.42
N GLN A 12 7.08 0.83 19.64
CA GLN A 12 6.36 -0.17 20.43
C GLN A 12 4.96 0.28 20.82
N MET A 13 4.81 1.53 21.28
CA MET A 13 3.50 2.09 21.61
C MET A 13 2.56 2.18 20.39
N TYR A 14 3.09 2.50 19.20
CA TYR A 14 2.31 2.52 17.97
C TYR A 14 1.94 1.11 17.48
N ALA A 15 2.80 0.11 17.71
CA ALA A 15 2.50 -1.27 17.36
C ALA A 15 1.35 -1.89 18.19
N GLU A 16 1.10 -1.36 19.38
CA GLU A 16 0.02 -1.79 20.29
C GLU A 16 -1.32 -1.06 20.05
N ASP A 17 -1.31 0.04 19.29
CA ASP A 17 -2.51 0.78 18.93
C ASP A 17 -3.14 0.17 17.67
N ASP A 18 -4.31 -0.45 17.81
CA ASP A 18 -5.09 -0.96 16.67
C ASP A 18 -5.44 0.15 15.66
N ASN A 19 -5.43 1.42 16.06
CA ASN A 19 -5.61 2.55 15.15
C ASN A 19 -4.32 2.93 14.39
N THR A 20 -3.18 2.38 14.81
CA THR A 20 -1.83 2.56 14.25
C THR A 20 -1.23 1.21 13.79
N GLY A 21 -2.06 0.19 13.59
CA GLY A 21 -1.65 -1.14 13.15
C GLY A 21 -1.21 -1.19 11.68
N CYS A 22 -0.10 -1.89 11.41
CA CYS A 22 0.28 -2.28 10.05
C CYS A 22 -0.57 -3.49 9.63
N TYR A 23 -1.68 -3.24 8.95
CA TYR A 23 -2.55 -4.29 8.43
C TYR A 23 -2.00 -4.86 7.11
N ILE A 24 -1.82 -6.18 7.06
CA ILE A 24 -1.45 -6.90 5.83
C ILE A 24 -2.72 -7.54 5.27
N ILE A 25 -3.02 -7.27 4.00
CA ILE A 25 -4.09 -7.92 3.26
C ILE A 25 -3.44 -8.92 2.30
N ASP A 26 -3.63 -10.21 2.55
CA ASP A 26 -3.21 -11.26 1.62
C ASP A 26 -4.29 -11.47 0.55
N ALA A 27 -3.97 -11.10 -0.69
CA ALA A 27 -4.84 -11.24 -1.85
C ALA A 27 -4.36 -12.34 -2.82
N THR A 28 -3.51 -13.27 -2.36
CA THR A 28 -2.92 -14.34 -3.19
C THR A 28 -3.97 -15.31 -3.72
N ALA A 29 -4.99 -15.63 -2.89
CA ALA A 29 -6.05 -16.53 -3.31
C ALA A 29 -6.98 -15.86 -4.33
N GLU A 30 -7.37 -16.62 -5.35
CA GLU A 30 -8.40 -16.23 -6.30
C GLU A 30 -9.68 -15.83 -5.56
N SER A 31 -10.19 -14.65 -5.91
CA SER A 31 -11.46 -14.15 -5.39
C SER A 31 -12.22 -13.45 -6.51
N GLY A 32 -13.52 -13.24 -6.32
CA GLY A 32 -14.34 -12.43 -7.23
C GLY A 32 -14.03 -10.92 -7.17
N LYS A 33 -12.92 -10.51 -6.52
CA LYS A 33 -12.50 -9.12 -6.40
C LYS A 33 -11.35 -8.85 -7.37
N LEU A 34 -11.42 -7.69 -8.03
CA LEU A 34 -10.47 -7.31 -9.09
C LEU A 34 -9.25 -6.53 -8.57
N GLY A 35 -9.28 -6.05 -7.32
CA GLY A 35 -8.23 -5.17 -6.79
C GLY A 35 -6.82 -5.77 -6.83
N ARG A 36 -6.68 -7.09 -6.72
CA ARG A 36 -5.38 -7.79 -6.79
C ARG A 36 -4.73 -7.77 -8.19
N LEU A 37 -5.49 -7.41 -9.22
CA LEU A 37 -5.06 -7.45 -10.61
C LEU A 37 -4.46 -6.12 -11.09
N VAL A 38 -4.52 -5.07 -10.26
CA VAL A 38 -4.03 -3.75 -10.62
C VAL A 38 -2.51 -3.73 -10.57
N ASN A 39 -1.88 -3.39 -11.70
CA ASN A 39 -0.42 -3.43 -11.84
C ASN A 39 0.28 -2.24 -11.22
N HIS A 40 1.61 -2.37 -11.13
CA HIS A 40 2.47 -1.33 -10.62
C HIS A 40 2.77 -0.23 -11.64
N SER A 41 2.79 1.01 -11.17
CA SER A 41 3.55 2.10 -11.77
C SER A 41 3.87 3.14 -10.70
N ARG A 42 5.10 3.67 -10.66
CA ARG A 42 5.44 4.78 -9.76
C ARG A 42 4.61 6.04 -10.03
N ASN A 43 4.23 6.23 -11.29
CA ASN A 43 3.39 7.33 -11.74
C ASN A 43 1.95 6.85 -12.04
N GLY A 44 1.50 5.78 -11.37
CA GLY A 44 0.19 5.20 -11.62
C GLY A 44 -0.97 6.17 -11.36
N ASN A 45 -2.07 5.97 -12.10
CA ASN A 45 -3.28 6.80 -12.06
C ASN A 45 -4.17 6.55 -10.83
N LEU A 46 -3.86 5.54 -10.01
CA LEU A 46 -4.53 5.29 -8.74
C LEU A 46 -3.63 5.61 -7.52
N VAL A 47 -4.26 5.96 -6.40
CA VAL A 47 -3.66 6.07 -5.06
C VAL A 47 -4.32 5.08 -4.11
N THR A 48 -3.53 4.47 -3.24
CA THR A 48 -4.03 3.61 -2.16
C THR A 48 -4.34 4.42 -0.92
N LYS A 49 -5.47 4.12 -0.27
CA LYS A 49 -5.82 4.70 1.03
C LYS A 49 -6.46 3.65 1.91
N THR A 50 -6.12 3.66 3.20
CA THR A 50 -6.84 2.87 4.19
C THR A 50 -8.01 3.69 4.73
N VAL A 51 -9.22 3.15 4.61
CA VAL A 51 -10.45 3.78 5.10
C VAL A 51 -11.10 2.87 6.14
N PRO A 52 -11.40 3.36 7.35
CA PRO A 52 -12.14 2.59 8.33
C PRO A 52 -13.61 2.51 7.91
N LEU A 53 -14.14 1.29 7.79
CA LEU A 53 -15.56 1.03 7.56
C LEU A 53 -16.03 0.00 8.58
N ASN A 54 -17.02 0.35 9.41
CA ASN A 54 -17.53 -0.50 10.49
C ASN A 54 -16.43 -1.01 11.44
N ASN A 55 -15.53 -0.11 11.88
CA ASN A 55 -14.36 -0.42 12.71
C ASN A 55 -13.41 -1.47 12.10
N ARG A 56 -13.41 -1.62 10.76
CA ARG A 56 -12.44 -2.46 10.04
C ARG A 56 -11.70 -1.64 8.99
N PRO A 57 -10.36 -1.72 8.93
CA PRO A 57 -9.58 -1.06 7.89
C PRO A 57 -9.86 -1.71 6.54
N HIS A 58 -10.14 -0.90 5.53
CA HIS A 58 -10.29 -1.34 4.14
C HIS A 58 -9.30 -0.59 3.28
N LEU A 59 -8.52 -1.33 2.49
CA LEU A 59 -7.65 -0.73 1.47
C LEU A 59 -8.50 -0.41 0.24
N VAL A 60 -8.54 0.87 -0.13
CA VAL A 60 -9.24 1.36 -1.32
C VAL A 60 -8.24 1.92 -2.32
N LEU A 61 -8.55 1.73 -3.60
CA LEU A 61 -7.85 2.37 -4.71
C LEU A 61 -8.72 3.51 -5.21
N ILE A 62 -8.16 4.72 -5.24
CA ILE A 62 -8.85 5.95 -5.61
C ILE A 62 -8.17 6.51 -6.85
N ALA A 63 -8.94 6.89 -7.87
CA ALA A 63 -8.40 7.55 -9.05
C ALA A 63 -7.85 8.93 -8.68
N LYS A 64 -6.63 9.24 -9.12
CA LYS A 64 -5.99 10.56 -8.92
C LYS A 64 -6.50 11.60 -9.92
N GLU A 65 -7.01 11.12 -11.05
CA GLU A 65 -7.46 11.88 -12.21
C GLU A 65 -8.59 11.12 -12.93
N ASP A 66 -9.21 11.75 -13.91
CA ASP A 66 -10.19 11.09 -14.77
C ASP A 66 -9.47 10.06 -15.66
N ILE A 67 -10.01 8.84 -15.72
CA ILE A 67 -9.41 7.72 -16.47
C ILE A 67 -10.33 7.35 -17.62
N ASP A 68 -9.83 7.52 -18.84
CA ASP A 68 -10.58 7.18 -20.06
C ASP A 68 -10.80 5.66 -20.17
N ALA A 69 -11.89 5.29 -20.85
CA ALA A 69 -12.21 3.89 -21.09
C ALA A 69 -11.11 3.19 -21.91
N GLY A 70 -10.67 2.03 -21.44
CA GLY A 70 -9.59 1.25 -22.08
C GLY A 70 -8.18 1.61 -21.62
N VAL A 71 -8.00 2.66 -20.80
CA VAL A 71 -6.72 2.96 -20.15
C VAL A 71 -6.49 1.97 -19.00
N GLU A 72 -5.28 1.42 -18.91
CA GLU A 72 -4.90 0.54 -17.80
C GLU A 72 -4.84 1.30 -16.48
N VAL A 73 -5.37 0.69 -15.43
CA VAL A 73 -5.28 1.23 -14.08
C VAL A 73 -4.05 0.69 -13.37
N THR A 74 -3.26 1.57 -12.76
CA THR A 74 -1.99 1.21 -12.08
C THR A 74 -1.80 2.01 -10.80
N TYR A 75 -1.02 1.49 -9.85
CA TYR A 75 -0.66 2.19 -8.62
C TYR A 75 0.78 1.91 -8.16
N ASP A 76 1.31 2.76 -7.28
CA ASP A 76 2.62 2.51 -6.69
C ASP A 76 2.52 1.43 -5.61
N TYR A 77 3.24 0.32 -5.78
CA TYR A 77 3.24 -0.81 -4.83
C TYR A 77 3.98 -0.45 -3.54
N GLY A 78 4.82 0.58 -3.57
CA GLY A 78 5.50 1.12 -2.40
C GLY A 78 6.76 0.37 -1.97
N ASP A 79 7.05 -0.81 -2.54
CA ASP A 79 8.28 -1.55 -2.25
C ASP A 79 9.50 -0.89 -2.92
N ARG A 80 10.46 -0.50 -2.08
CA ARG A 80 11.72 0.15 -2.47
C ARG A 80 12.91 -0.52 -1.80
N SER A 81 12.73 -1.72 -1.25
CA SER A 81 13.82 -2.48 -0.63
C SER A 81 14.90 -2.77 -1.67
N LYS A 82 16.17 -2.79 -1.24
CA LYS A 82 17.30 -3.01 -2.16
C LYS A 82 17.20 -4.39 -2.81
N GLU A 83 16.72 -5.35 -2.04
CA GLU A 83 16.50 -6.73 -2.43
C GLU A 83 15.40 -6.81 -3.50
N ALA A 84 14.23 -6.20 -3.27
CA ALA A 84 13.15 -6.20 -4.26
C ALA A 84 13.57 -5.51 -5.56
N LEU A 85 14.26 -4.36 -5.49
CA LEU A 85 14.74 -3.65 -6.67
C LEU A 85 15.83 -4.42 -7.44
N GLN A 86 16.61 -5.28 -6.76
CA GLN A 86 17.59 -6.14 -7.41
C GLN A 86 16.92 -7.24 -8.24
N TYR A 87 15.87 -7.88 -7.72
CA TYR A 87 15.17 -8.97 -8.41
C TYR A 87 14.07 -8.48 -9.35
N TYR A 88 13.47 -7.33 -9.07
CA TYR A 88 12.35 -6.75 -9.81
C TYR A 88 12.64 -5.27 -10.17
N PRO A 89 13.55 -5.00 -11.13
CA PRO A 89 13.93 -3.63 -11.48
C PRO A 89 12.77 -2.75 -11.98
N TRP A 90 11.67 -3.35 -12.46
CA TRP A 90 10.48 -2.61 -12.91
C TRP A 90 9.76 -1.86 -11.78
N LEU A 91 9.97 -2.23 -10.51
CA LEU A 91 9.52 -1.44 -9.36
C LEU A 91 10.21 -0.06 -9.27
N ALA A 92 11.29 0.12 -10.03
CA ALA A 92 12.03 1.38 -10.12
C ALA A 92 11.46 2.37 -11.14
N LEU A 93 10.59 1.91 -12.03
CA LEU A 93 10.16 2.62 -13.24
C LEU A 93 8.87 3.44 -13.04
#